data_AF-A0A0X9ZUQ8-F1
#
_entry.id   AF-A0A0X9ZUQ8-F1
#
_cell.length_a   1.000
_cell.length_b   1.000
_cell.length_c   1.000
_cell.angle_alpha   90.00
_cell.angle_beta   90.00
_cell.angle_gamma   90.00
#
_symmetry.space_group_name_H-M   'P 1'
#
loop_
_entity.id
_entity.type
_entity.pdbx_description
1 polymer ?
#
loop_
_entity_poly.entity_id
_entity_poly.type
_entity_poly.pdbx_seq_one_letter_code
_entity_poly.pdbx_strand_id
1 'polypeptide(L)'
;MDSLLTSLLCTIVLLPSLYAIPEIEVLHRYEPLKERFLSRVVRQSNKACCGSEPLKLDMIFDLFQECKEEVGDVGKQNEGPCLFECAGKKLEVLDEDGKIKAEEYVELCQKMAEGDEQLEEHIKDVCTTQAEKAKDFPQNIQDKFKCKLDMLVAFQGTHIEILLNCPAELKNNDAECEKMRENMKKQIQQAQG
;
A
#
# COMPACT_ATOMS: atom_id res chain seq x y z
N MET A 1 -15.63 36.19 45.85
CA MET A 1 -14.34 36.50 45.20
C MET A 1 -13.44 35.29 45.39
N ASP A 2 -13.79 34.09 44.90
CA ASP A 2 -13.98 33.68 43.49
C ASP A 2 -12.71 33.87 42.65
N SER A 3 -11.93 32.78 42.53
CA SER A 3 -11.43 32.31 41.24
C SER A 3 -10.90 30.88 41.38
N LEU A 4 -11.84 29.93 41.40
CA LEU A 4 -11.65 28.61 40.81
C LEU A 4 -11.83 28.79 39.29
N LEU A 5 -11.08 28.01 38.49
CA LEU A 5 -11.07 27.96 37.02
C LEU A 5 -10.29 29.05 36.26
N THR A 6 -9.09 28.69 35.81
CA THR A 6 -8.65 29.06 34.45
C THR A 6 -7.77 27.94 33.87
N SER A 7 -8.45 27.02 33.17
CA SER A 7 -7.99 26.13 32.07
C SER A 7 -6.70 25.31 32.23
N LEU A 8 -6.67 23.96 32.28
CA LEU A 8 -7.30 23.00 31.34
C LEU A 8 -7.58 23.60 29.97
N LEU A 9 -6.62 23.47 29.05
CA LEU A 9 -6.72 23.48 27.57
C LEU A 9 -5.38 23.97 26.99
N CYS A 10 -4.42 23.06 26.87
CA CYS A 10 -3.58 23.02 25.67
C CYS A 10 -3.87 21.69 24.97
N THR A 11 -5.14 21.55 24.60
CA THR A 11 -5.64 21.04 23.32
C THR A 11 -4.50 20.99 22.30
N ILE A 12 -4.13 19.80 21.81
CA ILE A 12 -4.70 19.28 20.55
C ILE A 12 -4.83 20.42 19.55
N VAL A 13 -3.89 20.54 18.61
CA VAL A 13 -4.05 20.96 17.20
C VAL A 13 -2.63 21.18 16.65
N LEU A 14 -2.01 20.12 16.11
CA LEU A 14 -1.03 20.16 15.02
C LEU A 14 -0.94 18.71 14.48
N LEU A 15 -1.56 18.23 13.42
CA LEU A 15 -2.39 18.75 12.34
C LEU A 15 -3.16 17.52 11.80
N PRO A 16 -4.49 17.43 11.93
CA PRO A 16 -5.29 16.48 11.17
C PRO A 16 -5.51 17.09 9.77
N SER A 17 -4.60 16.83 8.82
CA SER A 17 -4.69 17.40 7.45
C SER A 17 -4.29 16.43 6.33
N LEU A 18 -4.31 15.11 6.57
CA LEU A 18 -4.27 14.13 5.47
C LEU A 18 -5.66 13.68 5.01
N TYR A 19 -6.72 14.16 5.67
CA TYR A 19 -8.12 13.95 5.26
C TYR A 19 -8.57 15.04 4.30
N ALA A 20 -8.06 15.02 3.07
CA ALA A 20 -8.70 15.67 1.92
C ALA A 20 -7.98 15.24 0.63
N ILE A 21 -7.93 13.93 0.36
CA ILE A 21 -7.71 13.48 -1.02
C ILE A 21 -9.11 13.43 -1.65
N PRO A 22 -9.39 14.18 -2.73
CA PRO A 22 -10.71 14.15 -3.37
C PRO A 22 -11.05 12.71 -3.79
N GLU A 23 -12.14 12.18 -3.25
CA GLU A 23 -12.61 10.77 -3.32
C GLU A 23 -12.91 10.23 -4.74
N ILE A 24 -12.58 10.94 -5.82
CA ILE A 24 -12.96 10.56 -7.19
C ILE A 24 -11.77 10.22 -8.07
N GLU A 25 -10.55 10.63 -7.71
CA GLU A 25 -9.36 10.49 -8.59
C GLU A 25 -8.30 9.51 -8.12
N VAL A 26 -8.42 8.98 -6.89
CA VAL A 26 -7.46 8.02 -6.34
C VAL A 26 -7.32 6.80 -7.25
N LEU A 27 -8.42 6.31 -7.86
CA LEU A 27 -8.38 5.11 -8.71
C LEU A 27 -8.21 5.32 -10.21
N HIS A 28 -8.54 6.49 -10.76
CA HIS A 28 -8.21 6.79 -12.17
C HIS A 28 -6.69 6.97 -12.39
N ARG A 29 -5.94 7.29 -11.33
CA ARG A 29 -4.48 7.52 -11.40
C ARG A 29 -3.60 6.33 -11.02
N TYR A 30 -4.18 5.17 -10.71
CA TYR A 30 -3.42 3.90 -10.59
C TYR A 30 -3.12 3.25 -11.96
N GLU A 31 -3.62 3.82 -13.07
CA GLU A 31 -3.34 3.37 -14.45
C GLU A 31 -1.85 3.29 -14.86
N PRO A 32 -0.90 4.14 -14.41
CA PRO A 32 0.48 4.05 -14.87
C PRO A 32 1.25 2.86 -14.28
N LEU A 33 0.76 2.25 -13.19
CA LEU A 33 1.36 1.02 -12.64
C LEU A 33 0.94 -0.21 -13.45
N LYS A 34 -0.23 -0.16 -14.09
CA LYS A 34 -0.76 -1.24 -14.91
C LYS A 34 0.16 -1.59 -16.10
N GLU A 35 0.70 -0.57 -16.77
CA GLU A 35 1.59 -0.79 -17.92
C GLU A 35 2.97 -1.30 -17.51
N ARG A 36 3.44 -1.02 -16.28
CA ARG A 36 4.71 -1.58 -15.79
C ARG A 36 4.56 -3.00 -15.28
N PHE A 37 3.57 -3.28 -14.43
CA PHE A 37 3.46 -4.59 -13.77
C PHE A 37 3.11 -5.75 -14.71
N LEU A 38 2.34 -5.49 -15.77
CA LEU A 38 1.80 -6.56 -16.63
C LEU A 38 2.42 -6.62 -18.04
N SER A 39 3.19 -5.60 -18.46
CA SER A 39 3.84 -5.62 -19.77
C SER A 39 5.31 -6.04 -19.64
N ARG A 40 5.53 -7.36 -19.72
CA ARG A 40 6.83 -8.04 -19.67
C ARG A 40 7.51 -7.90 -18.31
N VAL A 41 7.71 -9.03 -17.62
CA VAL A 41 8.73 -9.24 -16.56
C VAL A 41 9.26 -7.91 -16.05
N VAL A 42 8.56 -7.27 -15.11
CA VAL A 42 9.21 -6.20 -14.35
C VAL A 42 10.45 -6.86 -13.82
N ARG A 43 11.60 -6.56 -14.41
CA ARG A 43 12.86 -6.76 -13.72
C ARG A 43 12.67 -5.91 -12.48
N GLN A 44 12.26 -6.55 -11.37
CA GLN A 44 12.49 -5.98 -10.06
C GLN A 44 13.92 -5.48 -10.15
N SER A 45 14.10 -4.18 -9.92
CA SER A 45 15.44 -3.71 -9.66
C SER A 45 15.87 -4.56 -8.47
N ASN A 46 16.91 -5.40 -8.62
CA ASN A 46 17.46 -6.23 -7.52
C ASN A 46 18.10 -5.34 -6.43
N LYS A 47 17.66 -4.08 -6.33
CA LYS A 47 18.26 -3.01 -5.59
C LYS A 47 17.27 -2.59 -4.52
N ALA A 48 17.66 -2.81 -3.27
CA ALA A 48 16.92 -2.33 -2.12
C ALA A 48 16.99 -0.80 -2.10
N CYS A 49 15.84 -0.14 -2.25
CA CYS A 49 15.74 1.31 -2.02
C CYS A 49 15.45 1.63 -0.54
N CYS A 50 14.86 0.70 0.19
CA CYS A 50 14.78 0.74 1.64
C CYS A 50 15.19 -0.62 2.17
N GLY A 51 16.11 -0.63 3.13
CA GLY A 51 16.75 -1.85 3.61
C GLY A 51 18.02 -2.23 2.86
N SER A 52 18.64 -3.29 3.35
CA SER A 52 19.78 -4.01 2.79
C SER A 52 19.38 -5.02 1.71
N GLU A 53 18.17 -5.58 1.79
CA GLU A 53 17.64 -6.57 0.84
C GLU A 53 16.33 -6.07 0.17
N PRO A 54 16.06 -6.43 -1.10
CA PRO A 54 14.82 -6.07 -1.75
C PRO A 54 13.63 -6.85 -1.14
N LEU A 55 12.47 -6.20 -1.07
CA LEU A 55 11.24 -6.87 -0.63
C LEU A 55 10.91 -8.06 -1.56
N LYS A 56 10.61 -9.21 -0.96
CA LYS A 56 10.20 -10.45 -1.63
C LYS A 56 8.76 -10.37 -2.13
N LEU A 57 8.50 -9.51 -3.11
CA LEU A 57 7.15 -9.31 -3.67
C LEU A 57 6.70 -10.44 -4.62
N ASP A 58 7.62 -11.32 -5.01
CA ASP A 58 7.40 -12.51 -5.83
C ASP A 58 6.34 -13.43 -5.22
N MET A 59 6.28 -13.54 -3.88
CA MET A 59 5.25 -14.34 -3.19
C MET A 59 3.81 -13.93 -3.50
N ILE A 60 3.57 -12.69 -3.94
CA ILE A 60 2.27 -12.21 -4.41
C ILE A 60 2.18 -12.33 -5.93
N PHE A 61 3.22 -11.90 -6.65
CA PHE A 61 3.18 -11.83 -8.11
C PHE A 61 3.22 -13.19 -8.81
N ASP A 62 3.81 -14.20 -8.20
CA ASP A 62 3.79 -15.57 -8.71
C ASP A 62 2.37 -16.14 -8.75
N LEU A 63 1.48 -15.67 -7.87
CA LEU A 63 0.06 -16.04 -7.86
C LEU A 63 -0.74 -15.35 -8.96
N PHE A 64 -0.23 -14.27 -9.58
CA PHE A 64 -1.03 -13.48 -10.53
C PHE A 64 -1.36 -14.27 -11.79
N GLN A 65 -0.50 -15.19 -12.22
CA GLN A 65 -0.80 -16.00 -13.40
C GLN A 65 -1.95 -16.98 -13.11
N GLU A 66 -1.91 -17.68 -11.98
CA GLU A 66 -3.00 -18.56 -11.54
C GLU A 66 -4.29 -17.77 -11.32
N CYS A 67 -4.20 -16.64 -10.62
CA CYS A 67 -5.35 -15.77 -10.39
C CYS A 67 -5.93 -15.20 -11.69
N LYS A 68 -5.11 -14.91 -12.69
CA LYS A 68 -5.58 -14.46 -14.00
C LYS A 68 -6.43 -15.52 -14.70
N GLU A 69 -6.07 -16.78 -14.56
CA GLU A 69 -6.82 -17.91 -15.11
C GLU A 69 -8.15 -18.11 -14.35
N GLU A 70 -8.15 -17.95 -13.03
CA GLU A 70 -9.36 -18.08 -12.19
C GLU A 70 -10.37 -16.95 -12.37
N VAL A 71 -9.90 -15.69 -12.38
CA VAL A 71 -10.80 -14.52 -12.49
C VAL A 71 -11.32 -14.31 -13.91
N GLY A 72 -10.61 -14.82 -14.93
CA GLY A 72 -10.96 -14.67 -16.33
C GLY A 72 -10.92 -13.21 -16.84
N ASP A 73 -11.71 -12.91 -17.87
CA ASP A 73 -11.81 -11.55 -18.41
C ASP A 73 -12.77 -10.68 -17.59
N VAL A 74 -12.20 -9.88 -16.70
CA VAL A 74 -12.93 -8.91 -15.86
C VAL A 74 -12.92 -7.48 -16.42
N GLY A 75 -12.31 -7.28 -17.58
CA GLY A 75 -12.06 -5.97 -18.18
C GLY A 75 -10.90 -5.21 -17.52
N LYS A 76 -10.32 -4.26 -18.25
CA LYS A 76 -9.07 -3.59 -17.86
C LYS A 76 -9.14 -2.89 -16.49
N GLN A 77 -10.26 -2.27 -16.17
CA GLN A 77 -10.42 -1.54 -14.90
C GLN A 77 -10.39 -2.46 -13.68
N ASN A 78 -10.86 -3.71 -13.81
CA ASN A 78 -10.97 -4.65 -12.69
C ASN A 78 -9.80 -5.63 -12.60
N GLU A 79 -8.96 -5.72 -13.64
CA GLU A 79 -7.86 -6.70 -13.70
C GLU A 79 -6.95 -6.61 -12.46
N GLY A 80 -6.42 -5.43 -12.13
CA GLY A 80 -5.59 -5.25 -10.94
C GLY A 80 -6.31 -5.61 -9.64
N PRO A 81 -7.44 -4.95 -9.30
CA PRO A 81 -8.25 -5.28 -8.13
C PRO A 81 -8.55 -6.76 -7.96
N CYS A 82 -8.99 -7.45 -9.01
CA CYS A 82 -9.34 -8.86 -8.95
C CYS A 82 -8.12 -9.78 -8.78
N LEU A 83 -6.97 -9.44 -9.38
CA LEU A 83 -5.72 -10.20 -9.15
C LEU A 83 -5.26 -10.08 -7.69
N PHE A 84 -5.33 -8.88 -7.10
CA PHE A 84 -4.96 -8.68 -5.70
C PHE A 84 -5.95 -9.32 -4.73
N GLU A 85 -7.27 -9.25 -4.99
CA GLU A 85 -8.25 -9.96 -4.18
C GLU A 85 -8.01 -11.49 -4.23
N CYS A 86 -7.82 -12.04 -5.43
CA CYS A 86 -7.54 -13.47 -5.57
C CYS A 86 -6.25 -13.90 -4.86
N ALA A 87 -5.15 -13.18 -5.07
CA ALA A 87 -3.87 -13.48 -4.42
C ALA A 87 -3.98 -13.35 -2.89
N GLY A 88 -4.69 -12.32 -2.41
CA GLY A 88 -4.95 -12.11 -0.99
C GLY A 88 -5.75 -13.24 -0.34
N LYS A 89 -6.75 -13.79 -1.05
CA LYS A 89 -7.50 -14.98 -0.60
C LYS A 89 -6.63 -16.23 -0.57
N LYS A 90 -5.81 -16.48 -1.60
CA LYS A 90 -4.87 -17.63 -1.65
C LYS A 90 -3.78 -17.58 -0.58
N LEU A 91 -3.32 -16.38 -0.22
CA LEU A 91 -2.36 -16.15 0.86
C LEU A 91 -3.03 -16.14 2.25
N GLU A 92 -4.34 -16.34 2.31
CA GLU A 92 -5.13 -16.26 3.54
C GLU A 92 -4.92 -14.94 4.29
N VAL A 93 -4.70 -13.83 3.59
CA VAL A 93 -4.66 -12.47 4.17
C VAL A 93 -5.95 -11.70 3.97
N LEU A 94 -6.85 -12.23 3.14
CA LEU A 94 -8.24 -11.80 3.05
C LEU A 94 -9.18 -12.87 3.61
N ASP A 95 -10.33 -12.46 4.13
CA ASP A 95 -11.45 -13.34 4.41
C ASP A 95 -12.25 -13.67 3.14
N GLU A 96 -13.28 -14.51 3.28
CA GLU A 96 -14.17 -14.92 2.17
C GLU A 96 -14.86 -13.72 1.50
N ASP A 97 -15.17 -12.68 2.28
CA ASP A 97 -15.78 -11.43 1.81
C ASP A 97 -14.79 -10.50 1.11
N GLY A 98 -13.50 -10.87 1.05
CA GLY A 98 -12.42 -10.11 0.44
C GLY A 98 -11.90 -8.98 1.33
N LYS A 99 -12.19 -8.99 2.63
CA LYS A 99 -11.71 -8.00 3.60
C LYS A 99 -10.39 -8.43 4.22
N ILE A 100 -9.55 -7.46 4.54
CA ILE A 100 -8.22 -7.74 5.06
C ILE A 100 -8.23 -8.27 6.50
N LYS A 101 -7.53 -9.38 6.70
CA LYS A 101 -7.19 -9.93 8.02
C LYS A 101 -5.86 -9.33 8.44
N ALA A 102 -5.93 -8.35 9.35
CA ALA A 102 -4.83 -7.43 9.59
C ALA A 102 -3.58 -8.12 10.17
N GLU A 103 -3.76 -9.11 11.04
CA GLU A 103 -2.65 -9.85 11.64
C GLU A 103 -1.91 -10.66 10.57
N GLU A 104 -2.64 -11.39 9.73
CA GLU A 104 -2.07 -12.18 8.63
C GLU A 104 -1.42 -11.30 7.56
N TYR A 105 -1.97 -10.11 7.29
CA TYR A 105 -1.32 -9.15 6.39
C TYR A 105 0.00 -8.62 6.96
N VAL A 106 0.07 -8.35 8.27
CA VAL A 106 1.32 -7.95 8.93
C VAL A 106 2.34 -9.09 8.87
N GLU A 107 1.93 -10.33 9.11
CA GLU A 107 2.82 -11.49 8.96
C GLU A 107 3.32 -11.66 7.52
N LEU A 108 2.46 -11.44 6.52
CA LEU A 108 2.86 -11.41 5.11
C LEU A 108 3.92 -10.34 4.85
N CYS A 109 3.73 -9.14 5.39
CA CYS A 109 4.72 -8.07 5.28
C CYS A 109 6.06 -8.42 5.89
N GLN A 110 6.08 -9.03 7.07
CA GLN A 110 7.32 -9.45 7.70
C GLN A 110 8.03 -10.51 6.84
N LYS A 111 7.28 -11.46 6.25
CA LYS A 111 7.84 -12.42 5.28
C LYS A 111 8.43 -11.74 4.04
N MET A 112 7.81 -10.65 3.55
CA MET A 112 8.36 -9.87 2.42
C MET A 112 9.69 -9.19 2.76
N ALA A 113 9.94 -8.86 4.04
CA ALA A 113 11.18 -8.25 4.50
C ALA A 113 12.20 -9.28 5.07
N GLU A 114 11.86 -10.57 5.05
CA GLU A 114 12.65 -11.61 5.73
C GLU A 114 14.11 -11.62 5.26
N GLY A 115 15.02 -11.50 6.23
CA GLY A 115 16.46 -11.40 5.98
C GLY A 115 17.02 -9.99 6.19
N ASP A 116 16.16 -9.02 6.51
CA ASP A 116 16.52 -7.66 6.88
C ASP A 116 15.84 -7.28 8.20
N GLU A 117 16.47 -7.63 9.33
CA GLU A 117 15.90 -7.46 10.68
C GLU A 117 15.44 -6.02 10.97
N GLN A 118 16.17 -5.02 10.47
CA GLN A 118 15.84 -3.62 10.69
C GLN A 118 14.62 -3.18 9.86
N LEU A 119 14.48 -3.70 8.63
CA LEU A 119 13.30 -3.47 7.81
C LEU A 119 12.08 -4.25 8.32
N GLU A 120 12.26 -5.46 8.83
CA GLU A 120 11.20 -6.26 9.49
C GLU A 120 10.61 -5.51 10.71
N GLU A 121 11.49 -4.90 11.51
CA GLU A 121 11.27 -3.76 12.40
C GLU A 121 10.18 -2.79 11.90
N HIS A 122 10.62 -2.04 10.89
CA HIS A 122 9.90 -0.89 10.36
C HIS A 122 8.60 -1.27 9.64
N ILE A 123 8.59 -2.39 8.91
CA ILE A 123 7.47 -2.78 8.05
C ILE A 123 6.23 -3.17 8.85
N LYS A 124 6.40 -3.63 10.09
CA LYS A 124 5.29 -4.04 10.96
C LYS A 124 4.31 -2.90 11.23
N ASP A 125 4.81 -1.75 11.65
CA ASP A 125 3.98 -0.57 11.96
C ASP A 125 3.34 0.01 10.71
N VAL A 126 4.10 0.03 9.60
CA VAL A 126 3.59 0.45 8.29
C VAL A 126 2.44 -0.46 7.86
N CYS A 127 2.61 -1.77 7.88
CA CYS A 127 1.58 -2.71 7.42
C CYS A 127 0.35 -2.72 8.32
N THR A 128 0.54 -2.58 9.64
CA THR A 128 -0.59 -2.43 10.58
C THR A 128 -1.43 -1.21 10.18
N THR A 129 -0.78 -0.07 10.01
CA THR A 129 -1.45 1.19 9.61
C THR A 129 -2.17 1.07 8.27
N GLN A 130 -1.55 0.42 7.28
CA GLN A 130 -2.14 0.31 5.94
C GLN A 130 -3.28 -0.72 5.89
N ALA A 131 -3.21 -1.78 6.70
CA ALA A 131 -4.33 -2.71 6.86
C ALA A 131 -5.54 -2.05 7.51
N GLU A 132 -5.34 -1.17 8.49
CA GLU A 132 -6.43 -0.38 9.07
C GLU A 132 -7.04 0.58 8.05
N LYS A 133 -6.20 1.35 7.34
CA LYS A 133 -6.66 2.27 6.28
C LYS A 133 -7.43 1.57 5.16
N ALA A 134 -7.06 0.34 4.82
CA ALA A 134 -7.76 -0.43 3.79
C ALA A 134 -9.20 -0.76 4.18
N LYS A 135 -9.50 -0.95 5.48
CA LYS A 135 -10.86 -1.21 5.97
C LYS A 135 -11.77 0.01 5.88
N ASP A 136 -11.19 1.21 5.99
CA ASP A 136 -11.90 2.49 5.90
C ASP A 136 -11.98 3.02 4.46
N PHE A 137 -11.74 2.17 3.46
CA PHE A 137 -11.73 2.59 2.07
C PHE A 137 -13.14 3.06 1.63
N PRO A 138 -13.27 4.22 0.96
CA PRO A 138 -14.58 4.79 0.66
C PRO A 138 -15.47 3.88 -0.18
N GLN A 139 -16.67 3.57 0.32
CA GLN A 139 -17.59 2.62 -0.31
C GLN A 139 -18.03 3.06 -1.72
N ASN A 140 -18.26 4.36 -1.93
CA ASN A 140 -18.61 4.96 -3.23
C ASN A 140 -17.53 4.71 -4.31
N ILE A 141 -16.30 4.47 -3.88
CA ILE A 141 -15.20 4.11 -4.76
C ILE A 141 -15.17 2.59 -4.97
N GLN A 142 -15.30 1.81 -3.89
CA GLN A 142 -15.38 0.35 -3.95
C GLN A 142 -16.48 -0.13 -4.91
N ASP A 143 -17.63 0.55 -4.93
CA ASP A 143 -18.77 0.22 -5.80
C ASP A 143 -18.47 0.34 -7.31
N LYS A 144 -17.36 0.99 -7.69
CA LYS A 144 -16.91 1.10 -9.08
C LYS A 144 -16.15 -0.15 -9.57
N PHE A 145 -15.85 -1.08 -8.67
CA PHE A 145 -15.02 -2.26 -8.95
C PHE A 145 -15.79 -3.54 -8.65
N LYS A 146 -15.53 -4.57 -9.45
CA LYS A 146 -16.12 -5.90 -9.26
C LYS A 146 -15.54 -6.64 -8.05
N CYS A 147 -14.29 -6.34 -7.73
CA CYS A 147 -13.50 -7.03 -6.73
C CYS A 147 -13.17 -6.08 -5.57
N LYS A 148 -12.97 -6.62 -4.37
CA LYS A 148 -12.60 -5.87 -3.18
C LYS A 148 -11.21 -5.25 -3.34
N LEU A 149 -11.09 -4.01 -2.87
CA LEU A 149 -9.89 -3.21 -3.02
C LEU A 149 -8.94 -3.33 -1.82
N ASP A 150 -9.37 -3.95 -0.72
CA ASP A 150 -8.64 -4.01 0.54
C ASP A 150 -7.17 -4.42 0.35
N MET A 151 -6.90 -5.56 -0.30
CA MET A 151 -5.53 -6.05 -0.52
C MET A 151 -4.72 -5.11 -1.42
N LEU A 152 -5.33 -4.60 -2.51
CA LEU A 152 -4.65 -3.67 -3.42
C LEU A 152 -4.25 -2.39 -2.69
N VAL A 153 -5.17 -1.81 -1.92
CA VAL A 153 -4.97 -0.57 -1.17
C VAL A 153 -3.92 -0.76 -0.09
N ALA A 154 -4.03 -1.83 0.72
CA ALA A 154 -3.05 -2.12 1.76
C ALA A 154 -1.65 -2.32 1.18
N PHE A 155 -1.53 -3.14 0.13
CA PHE A 155 -0.25 -3.45 -0.51
C PHE A 155 0.42 -2.22 -1.13
N GLN A 156 -0.32 -1.45 -1.92
CA GLN A 156 0.23 -0.23 -2.54
C GLN A 156 0.56 0.83 -1.50
N GLY A 157 -0.31 1.04 -0.51
CA GLY A 157 -0.08 1.96 0.59
C GLY A 157 1.19 1.58 1.36
N THR A 158 1.39 0.30 1.64
CA THR A 158 2.59 -0.24 2.28
C THR A 158 3.84 0.05 1.47
N HIS A 159 3.84 -0.30 0.19
CA HIS A 159 5.00 -0.11 -0.68
C HIS A 159 5.38 1.38 -0.82
N ILE A 160 4.39 2.27 -0.94
CA ILE A 160 4.61 3.72 -1.00
C ILE A 160 5.21 4.23 0.33
N GLU A 161 4.63 3.82 1.46
CA GLU A 161 5.03 4.28 2.78
C GLU A 161 6.48 3.86 3.09
N ILE A 162 6.84 2.60 2.84
CA ILE A 162 8.21 2.09 3.01
C ILE A 162 9.21 2.91 2.19
N LEU A 163 8.89 3.23 0.94
CA LEU A 163 9.83 3.92 0.05
C LEU A 163 9.98 5.40 0.37
N LEU A 164 8.89 6.08 0.72
CA LEU A 164 8.88 7.52 0.98
C LEU A 164 9.33 7.87 2.40
N ASN A 165 9.00 7.03 3.38
CA ASN A 165 9.31 7.24 4.79
C ASN A 165 10.36 6.26 5.32
N CYS A 166 11.17 5.68 4.42
CA CYS A 166 12.30 4.85 4.78
C CYS A 166 13.23 5.54 5.79
N PRO A 167 13.55 4.90 6.94
CA PRO A 167 14.48 5.43 7.94
C PRO A 167 15.84 5.79 7.33
N ALA A 168 16.48 6.85 7.81
CA ALA A 168 17.72 7.37 7.23
C ALA A 168 18.84 6.31 7.18
N GLU A 169 18.85 5.42 8.17
CA GLU A 169 19.80 4.32 8.34
C GLU A 169 19.59 3.21 7.30
N LEU A 170 18.34 3.01 6.84
CA LEU A 170 17.94 2.00 5.84
C LEU A 170 17.84 2.57 4.43
N LYS A 171 17.92 3.89 4.29
CA LYS A 171 17.61 4.58 3.06
C LYS A 171 18.80 4.56 2.10
N ASN A 172 18.63 3.89 0.97
CA ASN A 172 19.55 4.03 -0.15
C ASN A 172 19.25 5.30 -0.96
N ASN A 173 20.21 6.23 -1.02
CA ASN A 173 20.08 7.55 -1.66
C ASN A 173 20.70 7.61 -3.07
N ASP A 174 20.91 6.48 -3.73
CA ASP A 174 21.35 6.49 -5.11
C ASP A 174 20.32 7.14 -6.06
N ALA A 175 20.80 7.53 -7.25
CA ALA A 175 19.99 8.29 -8.21
C ALA A 175 18.76 7.52 -8.72
N GLU A 176 18.77 6.19 -8.72
CA GLU A 176 17.64 5.36 -9.16
C GLU A 176 16.54 5.33 -8.10
N CYS A 177 16.93 5.12 -6.84
CA CYS A 177 16.01 5.14 -5.70
C CYS A 177 15.44 6.54 -5.46
N GLU A 178 16.25 7.60 -5.58
CA GLU A 178 15.76 8.97 -5.51
C GLU A 178 14.79 9.29 -6.65
N LYS A 179 15.10 8.86 -7.89
CA LYS A 179 14.16 9.01 -9.01
C LYS A 179 12.85 8.24 -8.77
N MET A 180 12.91 7.06 -8.15
CA MET A 180 11.73 6.28 -7.80
C MET A 180 10.86 7.04 -6.78
N ARG A 181 11.45 7.53 -5.68
CA ARG A 181 10.76 8.33 -4.66
C ARG A 181 10.13 9.60 -5.26
N GLU A 182 10.87 10.33 -6.08
CA GLU A 182 10.36 11.55 -6.73
C GLU A 182 9.22 11.27 -7.70
N ASN A 183 9.27 10.16 -8.45
CA ASN A 183 8.15 9.75 -9.30
C ASN A 183 6.90 9.41 -8.48
N MET A 184 7.05 8.71 -7.35
CA MET A 184 5.94 8.40 -6.45
C MET A 184 5.34 9.68 -5.84
N LYS A 185 6.18 10.60 -5.35
CA LYS A 185 5.70 11.90 -4.84
C LYS A 185 4.92 12.68 -5.90
N LYS A 186 5.41 12.73 -7.14
CA LYS A 186 4.70 13.40 -8.24
C LYS A 186 3.35 12.77 -8.52
N GLN A 187 3.24 11.44 -8.50
CA GLN A 187 1.96 10.75 -8.67
C GLN A 187 0.98 11.08 -7.54
N ILE A 188 1.45 11.12 -6.29
CA ILE A 188 0.63 11.49 -5.13
C ILE A 188 0.18 12.96 -5.21
N GLN A 189 1.10 13.88 -5.53
CA GLN A 189 0.79 15.32 -5.66
C GLN A 189 -0.20 15.58 -6.79
N GLN A 190 -0.04 14.89 -7.92
CA GLN A 190 -1.01 14.95 -8.99
C GLN A 190 -2.37 14.48 -8.44
N ALA A 191 -2.44 13.34 -7.74
CA ALA A 191 -3.69 12.83 -7.15
C ALA A 191 -4.39 13.75 -6.13
N GLN A 192 -3.70 14.76 -5.59
CA GLN A 192 -4.23 15.71 -4.60
C GLN A 192 -4.72 17.04 -5.21
N GLY A 193 -4.40 17.30 -6.49
CA GLY A 193 -4.77 18.53 -7.21
C GLY A 193 -5.67 18.25 -8.40
#